data_AF-A0A8K0UKC7-F1
#
_entry.id   AF-A0A8K0UKC7-F1
#
_cell.length_a   1.000
_cell.length_b   1.000
_cell.length_c   1.000
_cell.angle_alpha   90.00
_cell.angle_beta   90.00
_cell.angle_gamma   90.00
#
_symmetry.space_group_name_H-M   'P 1'
#
loop_
_entity.id
_entity.type
_entity.pdbx_description
1 polymer ?
#
loop_
_entity_poly.entity_id
_entity_poly.type
_entity_poly.pdbx_seq_one_letter_code
_entity_poly.pdbx_strand_id
1 'polypeptide(L)'
;MYFAVIKRKVQVPVANGAEEEGKNDPYLSASEDDFNPWGLRPLLPHIHNHSSGGSFVYRDETIGIIYLTSAELTGCVNLGCCILPDLRKKGYGTQAVRLLMEWAFEDLRCHRVQVRIADADASRRNTAIKMLLSLGFFFEGVARRSLFCPTQVKSGHDDGLGGEWQDVSTYALLDTDWVTQKNMTYIPPALVKVRWEDLFRRHEFERSAMLTFEEHQERKGFKERNLKSKGKSPLKRTSSMETVK
;
A
#
# COMPACT_ATOMS: atom_id res chain seq x y z
N MET A 1 4.92 13.02 6.19
CA MET A 1 5.04 12.12 5.03
C MET A 1 6.47 11.60 5.02
N TYR A 2 6.65 10.29 4.95
CA TYR A 2 7.96 9.65 4.92
C TYR A 2 8.15 9.01 3.55
N PHE A 3 9.33 9.15 2.95
CA PHE A 3 9.66 8.51 1.68
C PHE A 3 11.08 7.96 1.73
N ALA A 4 11.32 6.91 0.95
CA ALA A 4 12.61 6.30 0.76
C ALA A 4 12.81 5.92 -0.71
N VAL A 5 14.07 5.93 -1.13
CA VAL A 5 14.50 5.48 -2.45
C VAL A 5 14.86 4.00 -2.37
N ILE A 6 14.35 3.20 -3.30
CA ILE A 6 14.73 1.80 -3.42
C ILE A 6 15.96 1.73 -4.30
N LYS A 7 17.08 1.25 -3.75
CA LYS A 7 18.35 1.09 -4.45
C LYS A 7 18.70 -0.38 -4.66
N ARG A 8 19.42 -0.67 -5.74
CA ARG A 8 20.01 -1.99 -6.04
C ARG A 8 21.50 -1.82 -6.29
N LYS A 9 22.32 -2.73 -5.75
CA LYS A 9 23.75 -2.83 -6.08
C LYS A 9 23.95 -3.50 -7.43
N VAL A 10 24.70 -2.84 -8.31
CA VAL A 10 25.08 -3.34 -9.64
C VAL A 10 26.60 -3.42 -9.72
N GLN A 11 27.10 -4.55 -10.20
CA GLN A 11 28.53 -4.78 -10.40
C GLN A 11 28.95 -4.24 -11.76
N VAL A 12 29.91 -3.32 -11.77
CA VAL A 12 30.45 -2.68 -12.97
C VAL A 12 31.94 -3.04 -13.09
N PRO A 13 32.42 -3.53 -14.24
CA PRO A 13 33.84 -3.79 -14.42
C PRO A 13 34.62 -2.46 -14.36
N VAL A 14 35.74 -2.46 -13.63
CA VAL A 14 36.69 -1.35 -13.67
C VAL A 14 37.37 -1.41 -15.02
N ALA A 15 37.06 -0.42 -15.87
CA ALA A 15 37.74 -0.30 -17.15
C ALA A 15 39.25 -0.12 -16.88
N ASN A 16 40.07 -1.01 -17.45
CA ASN A 16 41.52 -0.82 -17.47
C ASN A 16 41.82 0.36 -18.39
N GLY A 17 42.09 1.54 -17.81
CA GLY A 17 42.69 2.68 -18.49
C GLY A 17 41.82 3.38 -19.55
N ALA A 18 41.06 4.37 -19.12
CA ALA A 18 40.79 5.56 -19.93
C ALA A 18 40.91 6.77 -19.00
N GLU A 19 42.06 7.43 -19.08
CA GLU A 19 42.28 8.74 -18.51
C GLU A 19 41.25 9.73 -19.09
N GLU A 20 40.80 10.65 -18.23
CA GLU A 20 40.09 11.90 -18.55
C GLU A 20 38.70 11.82 -19.23
N GLU A 21 37.66 11.68 -18.41
CA GLU A 21 36.39 12.41 -18.62
C GLU A 21 35.73 12.73 -17.25
N GLY A 22 36.55 13.18 -16.30
CA GLY A 22 36.14 13.63 -14.98
C GLY A 22 35.99 15.16 -14.93
N LYS A 23 34.93 15.70 -15.53
CA LYS A 23 34.43 17.07 -15.29
C LYS A 23 33.12 17.22 -16.04
N ASN A 24 31.99 16.97 -15.37
CA ASN A 24 30.66 17.58 -15.60
C ASN A 24 29.55 16.72 -14.96
N ASP A 25 29.70 16.34 -13.69
CA ASP A 25 28.54 15.95 -12.88
C ASP A 25 28.25 17.09 -11.89
N PRO A 26 27.15 17.85 -12.07
CA PRO A 26 26.82 18.99 -11.22
C PRO A 26 26.35 18.60 -9.80
N TYR A 27 26.33 17.31 -9.44
CA TYR A 27 25.89 16.85 -8.11
C TYR A 27 27.00 16.26 -7.22
N LEU A 28 28.27 16.28 -7.65
CA LEU A 28 29.41 15.69 -6.92
C LEU A 28 30.16 16.64 -5.96
N SER A 29 29.57 17.78 -5.56
CA SER A 29 30.22 18.73 -4.63
C SER A 29 29.82 18.60 -3.16
N ALA A 30 29.08 17.56 -2.77
CA ALA A 30 28.86 17.25 -1.35
C ALA A 30 29.93 16.24 -0.90
N SER A 31 30.95 16.74 -0.19
CA SER A 31 32.00 15.95 0.46
C SER A 31 31.40 14.86 1.37
N GLU A 32 31.78 13.60 1.13
CA GLU A 32 31.36 12.41 1.89
C GLU A 32 32.11 12.25 3.24
N ASP A 33 32.83 13.26 3.71
CA ASP A 33 33.70 13.13 4.90
C ASP A 33 33.01 13.39 6.27
N ASP A 34 31.73 13.80 6.31
CA ASP A 34 31.12 14.29 7.57
C ASP A 34 29.94 13.46 8.14
N PHE A 35 29.73 12.20 7.73
CA PHE A 35 28.65 11.39 8.34
C PHE A 35 29.08 9.98 8.75
N ASN A 36 29.79 9.88 9.87
CA ASN A 36 29.97 8.64 10.62
C ASN A 36 29.33 8.75 12.03
N PRO A 37 28.02 8.46 12.19
CA PRO A 37 27.33 8.62 13.48
C PRO A 37 27.57 7.47 14.48
N TRP A 38 28.35 6.43 14.14
CA TRP A 38 28.51 5.25 15.00
C TRP A 38 29.95 4.86 15.35
N GLY A 39 30.98 5.64 14.99
CA GLY A 39 32.31 5.53 15.59
C GLY A 39 33.05 4.18 15.48
N LEU A 40 32.60 3.25 14.63
CA LEU A 40 33.24 1.95 14.47
C LEU A 40 34.36 2.02 13.44
N ARG A 41 35.60 1.82 13.87
CA ARG A 41 36.75 1.56 12.98
C ARG A 41 36.64 0.13 12.42
N PRO A 42 36.78 -0.10 11.10
CA PRO A 42 36.91 -1.45 10.58
C PRO A 42 38.32 -1.98 10.89
N LEU A 43 38.42 -2.90 11.85
CA LEU A 43 39.59 -3.74 12.07
C LEU A 43 39.35 -5.09 11.39
N LEU A 44 39.78 -5.28 10.14
CA LEU A 44 40.10 -6.62 9.63
C LEU A 44 41.23 -6.56 8.57
N PRO A 45 42.13 -7.56 8.55
CA PRO A 45 43.41 -7.50 7.86
C PRO A 45 43.30 -7.80 6.35
N HIS A 46 44.18 -7.15 5.58
CA HIS A 46 44.34 -7.33 4.15
C HIS A 46 44.89 -8.74 3.83
N ILE A 47 44.03 -9.63 3.36
CA ILE A 47 44.46 -10.87 2.71
C ILE A 47 44.57 -10.58 1.21
N HIS A 48 45.80 -10.44 0.70
CA HIS A 48 46.05 -10.35 -0.73
C HIS A 48 46.14 -11.76 -1.32
N ASN A 49 45.06 -12.20 -1.96
CA ASN A 49 45.11 -13.29 -2.91
C ASN A 49 45.21 -12.70 -4.32
N HIS A 50 46.36 -12.89 -4.97
CA HIS A 50 46.54 -12.59 -6.38
C HIS A 50 45.91 -13.71 -7.21
N SER A 51 44.64 -13.53 -7.57
CA SER A 51 44.04 -14.20 -8.72
C SER A 51 43.75 -13.13 -9.77
N SER A 52 44.25 -13.32 -10.98
CA SER A 52 43.99 -12.50 -12.17
C SER A 52 42.48 -12.48 -12.48
N GLY A 53 41.75 -11.59 -11.83
CA GLY A 53 40.33 -11.32 -12.05
C GLY A 53 40.16 -9.81 -12.17
N GLY A 54 39.47 -9.37 -13.22
CA GLY A 54 39.20 -7.94 -13.43
C GLY A 54 38.61 -7.31 -12.17
N SER A 55 39.13 -6.14 -11.79
CA SER A 55 38.59 -5.39 -10.66
C SER A 55 37.15 -4.98 -10.99
N PHE A 56 36.22 -5.11 -10.03
CA PHE A 56 34.84 -4.68 -10.18
C PHE A 56 34.51 -3.65 -9.10
N VAL A 57 33.74 -2.64 -9.45
CA VAL A 57 33.18 -1.66 -8.51
C VAL A 57 31.67 -1.86 -8.44
N TYR A 58 31.11 -1.75 -7.23
CA TYR A 58 29.67 -1.75 -7.03
C TYR A 58 29.14 -0.32 -7.08
N ARG A 59 28.10 -0.09 -7.90
CA ARG A 59 27.35 1.16 -7.93
C ARG A 59 25.93 0.92 -7.44
N ASP A 60 25.40 1.88 -6.70
CA ASP A 60 23.98 1.92 -6.35
C ASP A 60 23.17 2.51 -7.50
N GLU A 61 22.17 1.75 -7.96
CA GLU A 61 21.19 2.17 -8.95
C GLU A 61 19.85 2.42 -8.25
N THR A 62 19.20 3.55 -8.53
CA THR A 62 17.85 3.86 -8.04
C THR A 62 16.81 3.15 -8.90
N ILE A 63 15.99 2.30 -8.28
CA ILE A 63 15.06 1.41 -8.99
C ILE A 63 13.59 1.66 -8.67
N GLY A 64 13.31 2.56 -7.73
CA GLY A 64 11.94 2.87 -7.32
C GLY A 64 11.86 3.78 -6.10
N ILE A 65 10.63 4.03 -5.68
CA ILE A 65 10.29 4.81 -4.48
C ILE A 65 9.27 4.05 -3.64
N ILE A 66 9.35 4.27 -2.33
CA ILE A 66 8.37 3.78 -1.37
C ILE A 66 8.09 4.88 -0.34
N TYR A 67 6.85 5.01 0.10
CA TYR A 67 6.47 6.07 1.01
C TYR A 67 5.32 5.68 1.94
N LEU A 68 5.27 6.37 3.08
CA LEU A 68 4.15 6.39 4.01
C LEU A 68 3.57 7.80 4.12
N THR A 69 2.25 7.90 4.00
CA THR A 69 1.50 9.11 4.34
C THR A 69 0.54 8.82 5.50
N SER A 70 0.16 9.85 6.25
CA SER A 70 -0.90 9.69 7.25
C SER A 70 -2.18 9.24 6.56
N ALA A 71 -2.93 8.35 7.22
CA ALA A 71 -4.31 8.06 6.86
C ALA A 71 -5.27 8.92 7.70
N GLU A 72 -6.56 8.64 7.57
CA GLU A 72 -7.65 9.41 8.17
C GLU A 72 -7.67 9.36 9.70
N LEU A 73 -7.23 8.24 10.27
CA LEU A 73 -7.21 8.01 11.72
C LEU A 73 -5.78 8.03 12.27
N THR A 74 -5.64 8.43 13.53
CA THR A 74 -4.37 8.39 14.25
C THR A 74 -3.83 6.97 14.34
N GLY A 75 -2.54 6.79 14.07
CA GLY A 75 -1.89 5.47 14.06
C GLY A 75 -2.17 4.64 12.79
N CYS A 76 -2.86 5.20 11.80
CA CYS A 76 -3.07 4.60 10.50
C CYS A 76 -2.24 5.32 9.44
N VAL A 77 -1.61 4.55 8.54
CA VAL A 77 -0.79 5.10 7.44
C VAL A 77 -1.14 4.46 6.10
N ASN A 78 -1.06 5.25 5.04
CA ASN A 78 -1.15 4.78 3.67
C ASN A 78 0.25 4.48 3.13
N LEU A 79 0.44 3.29 2.57
CA LEU A 79 1.67 2.86 1.90
C LEU A 79 1.50 2.97 0.38
N GLY A 80 2.50 3.59 -0.26
CA GLY A 80 2.67 3.55 -1.71
C GLY A 80 4.06 3.05 -2.10
N CYS A 81 4.13 2.27 -3.18
CA CYS A 81 5.38 1.68 -3.69
C CYS A 81 5.36 1.66 -5.23
N CYS A 82 6.42 2.15 -5.85
CA CYS A 82 6.60 2.20 -7.28
C CYS A 82 7.98 1.65 -7.66
N ILE A 83 8.03 0.68 -8.57
CA ILE A 83 9.26 0.10 -9.13
C ILE A 83 9.29 0.38 -10.63
N LEU A 84 10.49 0.68 -11.16
CA LEU A 84 10.72 0.83 -12.60
C LEU A 84 10.19 -0.40 -13.37
N PRO A 85 9.50 -0.21 -14.51
CA PRO A 85 8.85 -1.30 -15.24
C PRO A 85 9.73 -2.53 -15.48
N ASP A 86 10.98 -2.33 -15.90
CA ASP A 86 11.93 -3.39 -16.27
C ASP A 86 12.48 -4.19 -15.08
N LEU A 87 12.24 -3.69 -13.87
CA LEU A 87 12.68 -4.28 -12.60
C LEU A 87 11.53 -4.87 -11.79
N ARG A 88 10.30 -4.84 -12.31
CA ARG A 88 9.15 -5.49 -11.67
C ARG A 88 9.26 -7.01 -11.73
N LYS A 89 8.47 -7.68 -10.89
CA LYS A 89 8.40 -9.16 -10.79
C LYS A 89 9.71 -9.86 -10.40
N LYS A 90 10.71 -9.11 -9.91
CA LYS A 90 12.00 -9.61 -9.39
C LYS A 90 12.10 -9.64 -7.86
N GLY A 91 10.99 -9.37 -7.16
CA GLY A 91 10.93 -9.39 -5.69
C GLY A 91 11.30 -8.08 -4.97
N TYR A 92 11.82 -7.07 -5.68
CA TYR A 92 12.22 -5.78 -5.06
C TYR A 92 11.08 -5.08 -4.32
N GLY A 93 9.87 -5.05 -4.90
CA GLY A 93 8.70 -4.48 -4.23
C GLY A 93 8.38 -5.21 -2.92
N THR A 94 8.40 -6.55 -2.93
CA THR A 94 8.15 -7.36 -1.73
C THR A 94 9.17 -7.07 -0.63
N GLN A 95 10.45 -6.97 -0.99
CA GLN A 95 11.52 -6.67 -0.05
C GLN A 95 11.40 -5.25 0.53
N ALA A 96 11.14 -4.26 -0.31
CA ALA A 96 10.98 -2.87 0.11
C ALA A 96 9.77 -2.70 1.04
N VAL A 97 8.63 -3.30 0.70
CA VAL A 97 7.42 -3.23 1.53
C VAL A 97 7.64 -3.94 2.87
N ARG A 98 8.30 -5.11 2.90
CA ARG A 98 8.61 -5.81 4.15
C ARG A 98 9.46 -4.96 5.10
N LEU A 99 10.53 -4.33 4.60
CA LEU A 99 11.38 -3.44 5.39
C LEU A 99 10.61 -2.22 5.91
N LEU A 100 9.74 -1.65 5.07
CA LEU A 100 8.91 -0.51 5.48
C LEU A 100 7.90 -0.91 6.57
N MET A 101 7.33 -2.11 6.51
CA MET A 101 6.39 -2.60 7.51
C MET A 101 7.06 -2.81 8.86
N GLU A 102 8.26 -3.40 8.88
CA GLU A 102 9.06 -3.54 10.09
C GLU A 102 9.25 -2.17 10.76
N TRP A 103 9.69 -1.18 10.01
CA TRP A 103 9.81 0.20 10.50
C TRP A 103 8.47 0.80 10.95
N ALA A 104 7.39 0.62 10.20
CA ALA A 104 6.08 1.19 10.51
C ALA A 104 5.47 0.63 11.80
N PHE A 105 5.57 -0.69 12.03
CA PHE A 105 4.98 -1.32 13.21
C PHE A 105 5.89 -1.25 14.43
N GLU A 106 7.21 -1.34 14.25
CA GLU A 106 8.15 -1.48 15.36
C GLU A 106 8.64 -0.12 15.86
N ASP A 107 9.06 0.75 14.93
CA ASP A 107 9.61 2.06 15.28
C ASP A 107 8.51 3.12 15.35
N LEU A 108 7.62 3.18 14.34
CA LEU A 108 6.53 4.16 14.33
C LEU A 108 5.31 3.74 15.16
N ARG A 109 5.25 2.48 15.62
CA ARG A 109 4.16 1.95 16.44
C ARG A 109 2.78 2.17 15.80
N CYS A 110 2.70 2.12 14.48
CA CYS A 110 1.44 2.25 13.76
C CYS A 110 0.53 1.07 14.11
N HIS A 111 -0.75 1.35 14.34
CA HIS A 111 -1.76 0.32 14.53
C HIS A 111 -2.12 -0.36 13.20
N ARG A 112 -2.04 0.39 12.09
CA ARG A 112 -2.54 -0.04 10.79
C ARG A 112 -1.74 0.54 9.64
N VAL A 113 -1.39 -0.33 8.69
CA VAL A 113 -0.83 0.05 7.38
C VAL A 113 -1.84 -0.34 6.29
N GLN A 114 -2.26 0.60 5.46
CA GLN A 114 -3.20 0.35 4.37
C GLN A 114 -2.64 0.76 3.01
N VAL A 115 -3.12 0.12 1.96
CA VAL A 115 -2.75 0.36 0.56
C VAL A 115 -4.01 0.57 -0.24
N ARG A 116 -4.03 1.65 -1.02
CA ARG A 116 -5.12 2.00 -1.93
C ARG A 116 -4.66 1.79 -3.36
N ILE A 117 -5.36 0.92 -4.09
CA ILE A 117 -5.01 0.57 -5.47
C ILE A 117 -6.11 1.06 -6.39
N ALA A 118 -5.74 1.94 -7.32
CA ALA A 118 -6.63 2.53 -8.31
C ALA A 118 -6.12 2.31 -9.75
N ASP A 119 -5.24 1.32 -9.98
CA ASP A 119 -4.63 1.14 -11.31
C ASP A 119 -5.65 0.60 -12.33
N ALA A 120 -5.81 1.28 -13.47
CA ALA A 120 -6.65 0.85 -14.58
C ALA A 120 -6.12 -0.41 -15.28
N ASP A 121 -4.81 -0.65 -15.23
CA ASP A 121 -4.17 -1.83 -15.82
C ASP A 121 -4.33 -3.05 -14.91
N ALA A 122 -5.08 -4.05 -15.38
CA ALA A 122 -5.36 -5.26 -14.63
C ALA A 122 -4.11 -6.11 -14.33
N SER A 123 -3.13 -6.13 -15.22
CA SER A 123 -1.89 -6.90 -15.03
C SER A 123 -1.05 -6.32 -13.90
N ARG A 124 -0.89 -4.99 -13.89
CA ARG A 124 -0.17 -4.27 -12.83
C ARG A 124 -0.90 -4.38 -11.49
N ARG A 125 -2.23 -4.15 -11.50
CA ARG A 125 -3.08 -4.29 -10.33
C ARG A 125 -2.97 -5.68 -9.70
N ASN A 126 -3.12 -6.73 -10.50
CA ASN A 126 -3.05 -8.11 -10.02
C ASN A 126 -1.66 -8.46 -9.48
N THR A 127 -0.60 -7.93 -10.06
CA THR A 127 0.77 -8.12 -9.57
C THR A 127 0.95 -7.47 -8.19
N ALA A 128 0.46 -6.25 -8.00
CA ALA A 128 0.49 -5.57 -6.71
C ALA A 128 -0.36 -6.31 -5.66
N ILE A 129 -1.57 -6.75 -6.01
CA ILE A 129 -2.45 -7.52 -5.11
C ILE A 129 -1.76 -8.81 -4.66
N LYS A 130 -1.17 -9.59 -5.58
CA LYS A 130 -0.45 -10.82 -5.23
C LYS A 130 0.69 -10.55 -4.25
N MET A 131 1.45 -9.48 -4.46
CA MET A 131 2.51 -9.07 -3.55
C MET A 131 1.94 -8.74 -2.16
N LEU A 132 0.89 -7.93 -2.09
CA LEU A 132 0.26 -7.53 -0.82
C LEU A 132 -0.28 -8.75 -0.05
N LEU A 133 -1.01 -9.65 -0.72
CA LEU A 133 -1.51 -10.88 -0.11
C LEU A 133 -0.36 -11.76 0.41
N SER A 134 0.76 -11.83 -0.32
CA SER A 134 1.95 -12.58 0.12
C SER A 134 2.65 -11.98 1.35
N LEU A 135 2.38 -10.72 1.65
CA LEU A 135 2.88 -9.99 2.83
C LEU A 135 1.84 -9.94 3.96
N GLY A 136 0.72 -10.64 3.80
CA GLY A 136 -0.33 -10.71 4.80
C GLY A 136 -1.28 -9.52 4.78
N PHE A 137 -1.24 -8.63 3.79
CA PHE A 137 -2.32 -7.67 3.64
C PHE A 137 -3.63 -8.38 3.30
N PHE A 138 -4.72 -7.80 3.74
CA PHE A 138 -6.05 -8.34 3.58
C PHE A 138 -6.97 -7.35 2.87
N PHE A 139 -7.88 -7.86 2.04
CA PHE A 139 -8.83 -7.02 1.31
C PHE A 139 -9.96 -6.57 2.24
N GLU A 140 -10.29 -5.27 2.19
CA GLU A 140 -11.33 -4.70 3.05
C GLU A 140 -12.49 -4.06 2.30
N GLY A 141 -12.31 -3.78 1.00
CA GLY A 141 -13.41 -3.26 0.21
C GLY A 141 -12.98 -2.47 -1.02
N VAL A 142 -14.00 -2.02 -1.76
CA VAL A 142 -13.86 -1.17 -2.94
C VAL A 142 -14.64 0.12 -2.71
N ALA A 143 -13.94 1.23 -2.72
CA ALA A 143 -14.54 2.56 -2.79
C ALA A 143 -14.86 2.86 -4.25
N ARG A 144 -16.12 2.66 -4.63
CA ARG A 144 -16.62 2.85 -5.99
C ARG A 144 -16.47 4.30 -6.43
N ARG A 145 -15.90 4.54 -7.61
CA ARG A 145 -15.73 5.87 -8.24
C ARG A 145 -15.13 6.90 -7.28
N SER A 146 -14.11 6.52 -6.53
CA SER A 146 -13.55 7.36 -5.45
C SER A 146 -12.27 8.10 -5.84
N LEU A 147 -11.72 7.82 -7.03
CA LEU A 147 -10.57 8.55 -7.58
C LEU A 147 -10.88 9.03 -9.00
N PHE A 148 -10.75 10.33 -9.25
CA PHE A 148 -10.80 10.87 -10.61
C PHE A 148 -9.41 10.82 -11.23
N CYS A 149 -9.30 10.18 -12.39
CA CYS A 149 -8.08 10.08 -13.18
C CYS A 149 -8.23 10.97 -14.42
N PRO A 150 -7.60 12.16 -14.45
CA PRO A 150 -7.62 13.02 -15.63
C PRO A 150 -6.93 12.33 -16.81
N THR A 151 -7.52 12.42 -17.99
CA THR A 151 -6.94 11.91 -19.24
C THR A 151 -6.41 13.10 -20.04
N GLN A 152 -5.16 13.00 -20.51
CA GLN A 152 -4.57 14.04 -21.37
C GLN A 152 -5.08 13.99 -22.82
N VAL A 153 -5.80 12.94 -23.20
CA VAL A 153 -6.44 12.83 -24.50
C VAL A 153 -7.66 13.76 -24.52
N LYS A 154 -7.52 14.91 -25.19
CA LYS A 154 -8.66 15.75 -25.54
C LYS A 154 -9.48 15.00 -26.59
N SER A 155 -10.60 14.41 -26.17
CA SER A 155 -11.64 13.99 -27.10
C SER A 155 -12.22 15.26 -27.72
N GLY A 156 -12.05 15.42 -29.03
CA GLY A 156 -12.38 16.65 -29.75
C GLY A 156 -13.88 16.92 -29.80
N HIS A 157 -14.44 17.49 -28.73
CA HIS A 157 -15.57 18.42 -28.73
C HIS A 157 -15.89 18.97 -27.32
N ASP A 158 -15.23 18.47 -26.28
CA ASP A 158 -15.56 18.78 -24.89
C ASP A 158 -14.54 19.78 -24.30
N ASP A 159 -15.04 20.92 -23.84
CA ASP A 159 -14.32 22.02 -23.20
C ASP A 159 -13.94 21.73 -21.73
N GLY A 160 -14.20 20.51 -21.27
CA GLY A 160 -13.77 19.98 -19.97
C GLY A 160 -12.40 19.30 -19.97
N LEU A 161 -11.79 19.21 -18.78
CA LEU A 161 -10.71 18.26 -18.50
C LEU A 161 -11.30 16.85 -18.57
N GLY A 162 -11.14 16.16 -19.70
CA GLY A 162 -11.51 14.75 -19.85
C GLY A 162 -10.88 13.88 -18.76
N GLY A 163 -11.55 12.78 -18.39
CA GLY A 163 -11.07 11.87 -17.36
C GLY A 163 -12.11 10.86 -16.92
N GLU A 164 -11.69 9.85 -16.17
CA GLU A 164 -12.55 8.77 -15.71
C GLU A 164 -12.51 8.64 -14.19
N TRP A 165 -13.67 8.41 -13.59
CA TRP A 165 -13.77 8.02 -12.18
C TRP A 165 -13.49 6.53 -12.04
N GLN A 166 -12.53 6.18 -11.19
CA GLN A 166 -12.07 4.82 -10.98
C GLN A 166 -12.38 4.33 -9.56
N ASP A 167 -12.61 3.03 -9.48
CA ASP A 167 -12.80 2.31 -8.23
C ASP A 167 -11.45 2.13 -7.53
N VAL A 168 -11.43 2.29 -6.20
CA VAL A 168 -10.22 2.13 -5.39
C VAL A 168 -10.40 0.93 -4.47
N SER A 169 -9.55 -0.08 -4.65
CA SER A 169 -9.52 -1.25 -3.77
C SER A 169 -8.59 -0.96 -2.58
N THR A 170 -9.06 -1.24 -1.36
CA THR A 170 -8.30 -1.06 -0.14
C THR A 170 -7.86 -2.40 0.43
N TYR A 171 -6.58 -2.48 0.75
CA TYR A 171 -5.96 -3.60 1.46
C TYR A 171 -5.27 -3.10 2.70
N ALA A 172 -5.29 -3.86 3.79
CA ALA A 172 -4.64 -3.43 5.03
C ALA A 172 -4.01 -4.58 5.80
N LEU A 173 -3.06 -4.20 6.66
CA LEU A 173 -2.47 -5.07 7.67
C LEU A 173 -2.52 -4.35 9.02
N LEU A 174 -2.93 -5.08 10.05
CA LEU A 174 -2.95 -4.62 11.44
C LEU A 174 -1.65 -4.99 12.17
N ASP A 175 -1.34 -4.27 13.23
CA ASP A 175 -0.25 -4.57 14.15
C ASP A 175 -0.32 -5.98 14.76
N THR A 176 -1.51 -6.41 15.18
CA THR A 176 -1.81 -7.74 15.72
C THR A 176 -1.53 -8.84 14.71
N ASP A 177 -1.91 -8.61 13.45
CA ASP A 177 -1.56 -9.48 12.35
C ASP A 177 -0.04 -9.51 12.19
N TRP A 178 0.64 -8.36 12.09
CA TRP A 178 2.10 -8.26 11.97
C TRP A 178 2.83 -9.10 13.04
N VAL A 179 2.46 -8.95 14.31
CA VAL A 179 3.05 -9.71 15.41
C VAL A 179 2.83 -11.22 15.24
N THR A 180 1.64 -11.63 14.79
CA THR A 180 1.30 -13.05 14.59
C THR A 180 2.15 -13.68 13.48
N GLN A 181 2.46 -12.94 12.42
CA GLN A 181 3.27 -13.42 11.29
C GLN A 181 4.77 -13.12 11.40
N LYS A 182 5.25 -12.30 12.34
CA LYS A 182 6.67 -11.87 12.39
C LYS A 182 7.66 -13.04 12.48
N ASN A 183 7.28 -14.13 13.14
CA ASN A 183 8.11 -15.34 13.27
C ASN A 183 7.89 -16.35 12.13
N MET A 184 7.05 -16.01 11.15
CA MET A 184 6.76 -16.87 10.00
C MET A 184 7.61 -16.46 8.80
N THR A 185 8.55 -17.31 8.41
CA THR A 185 9.29 -17.18 7.15
C THR A 185 8.38 -17.39 5.93
N TYR A 186 7.25 -18.10 6.13
CA TYR A 186 6.28 -18.45 5.12
C TYR A 186 4.87 -18.31 5.68
N ILE A 187 3.99 -17.61 4.97
CA ILE A 187 2.55 -17.57 5.28
C ILE A 187 1.93 -18.86 4.71
N PRO A 188 1.50 -19.81 5.55
CA PRO A 188 0.95 -21.06 5.05
C PRO A 188 -0.34 -20.80 4.25
N PRO A 189 -0.62 -21.60 3.20
CA PRO A 189 -1.85 -21.44 2.41
C PRO A 189 -3.10 -21.59 3.27
N ALA A 190 -3.00 -22.35 4.37
CA ALA A 190 -4.04 -22.46 5.38
C ALA A 190 -4.38 -21.13 6.06
N LEU A 191 -3.38 -20.28 6.38
CA LEU A 191 -3.63 -18.97 6.97
C LEU A 191 -4.28 -18.02 5.97
N VAL A 192 -3.88 -18.10 4.70
CA VAL A 192 -4.57 -17.41 3.60
C VAL A 192 -6.02 -17.90 3.52
N LYS A 193 -6.26 -19.22 3.55
CA LYS A 193 -7.60 -19.82 3.53
C LYS A 193 -8.46 -19.39 4.72
N VAL A 194 -7.94 -19.40 5.94
CA VAL A 194 -8.65 -18.92 7.15
C VAL A 194 -9.08 -17.48 6.97
N ARG A 195 -8.21 -16.63 6.42
CA ARG A 195 -8.56 -15.24 6.12
C ARG A 195 -9.63 -15.12 5.04
N TRP A 196 -9.64 -15.99 4.01
CA TRP A 196 -10.76 -16.07 3.06
C TRP A 196 -12.05 -16.54 3.72
N GLU A 197 -11.99 -17.52 4.61
CA GLU A 197 -13.15 -17.97 5.40
C GLU A 197 -13.68 -16.84 6.28
N ASP A 198 -12.81 -16.03 6.89
CA ASP A 198 -13.21 -14.82 7.62
C ASP A 198 -13.85 -13.77 6.71
N LEU A 199 -13.33 -13.58 5.48
CA LEU A 199 -13.96 -12.73 4.46
C LEU A 199 -15.38 -13.20 4.17
N PHE A 200 -15.54 -14.48 3.88
CA PHE A 200 -16.83 -15.06 3.55
C PHE A 200 -17.80 -14.99 4.74
N ARG A 201 -17.34 -15.26 5.97
CA ARG A 201 -18.15 -15.10 7.18
C ARG A 201 -18.60 -13.67 7.40
N ARG A 202 -17.70 -12.69 7.22
CA ARG A 202 -18.07 -11.25 7.31
C ARG A 202 -19.09 -10.89 6.24
N HIS A 203 -18.88 -11.33 5.01
CA HIS A 203 -19.81 -11.08 3.89
C HIS A 203 -21.17 -11.73 4.11
N GLU A 204 -21.22 -12.97 4.60
CA GLU A 204 -22.46 -13.66 4.97
C GLU A 204 -23.19 -12.93 6.08
N PHE A 205 -22.47 -12.49 7.12
CA PHE A 205 -23.03 -11.70 8.20
C PHE A 205 -23.60 -10.38 7.67
N GLU A 206 -22.85 -9.64 6.87
CA GLU A 206 -23.29 -8.39 6.23
C GLU A 206 -24.53 -8.60 5.36
N ARG A 207 -24.56 -9.66 4.54
CA ARG A 207 -25.74 -10.01 3.73
C ARG A 207 -26.95 -10.35 4.60
N SER A 208 -26.76 -11.11 5.67
CA SER A 208 -27.86 -11.48 6.58
C SER A 208 -28.42 -10.25 7.31
N ALA A 209 -27.55 -9.30 7.69
CA ALA A 209 -27.96 -8.05 8.29
C ALA A 209 -28.74 -7.18 7.31
N MET A 210 -28.33 -7.12 6.03
CA MET A 210 -29.06 -6.41 4.98
C MET A 210 -30.45 -6.99 4.75
N LEU A 211 -30.58 -8.32 4.67
CA LEU A 211 -31.89 -8.98 4.51
C LEU A 211 -32.82 -8.68 5.69
N THR A 212 -32.30 -8.75 6.92
CA THR A 212 -33.07 -8.40 8.13
C THR A 212 -33.55 -6.94 8.10
N PHE A 213 -32.68 -6.03 7.62
CA PHE A 213 -33.05 -4.63 7.46
C PHE A 213 -34.14 -4.45 6.39
N GLU A 214 -34.01 -5.11 5.24
CA GLU A 214 -35.00 -5.09 4.15
C GLU A 214 -36.36 -5.61 4.64
N GLU A 215 -36.40 -6.77 5.30
CA GLU A 215 -37.62 -7.32 5.91
C GLU A 215 -38.27 -6.32 6.88
N HIS A 216 -37.47 -5.63 7.69
CA HIS A 216 -37.99 -4.63 8.64
C HIS A 216 -38.58 -3.43 7.91
N GLN A 217 -37.96 -2.97 6.83
CA GLN A 217 -38.50 -1.90 5.98
C GLN A 217 -39.79 -2.33 5.29
N GLU A 218 -39.86 -3.55 4.77
CA GLU A 218 -41.06 -4.11 4.15
C GLU A 218 -42.20 -4.23 5.15
N ARG A 219 -41.94 -4.74 6.36
CA ARG A 219 -42.92 -4.84 7.45
C ARG A 219 -43.42 -3.46 7.87
N LYS A 220 -42.53 -2.47 7.96
CA LYS A 220 -42.91 -1.07 8.23
C LYS A 220 -43.81 -0.54 7.12
N GLY A 221 -43.40 -0.68 5.86
CA GLY A 221 -44.17 -0.25 4.70
C GLY A 221 -45.54 -0.95 4.62
N PHE A 222 -45.62 -2.24 4.94
CA PHE A 222 -46.88 -2.98 5.01
C PHE A 222 -47.81 -2.46 6.11
N LYS A 223 -47.27 -2.22 7.32
CA LYS A 223 -48.04 -1.61 8.42
C LYS A 223 -48.56 -0.22 8.03
N GLU A 224 -47.73 0.63 7.42
CA GLU A 224 -48.14 1.95 6.95
C GLU A 224 -49.25 1.88 5.89
N ARG A 225 -49.15 0.98 4.90
CA ARG A 225 -50.20 0.76 3.90
C ARG A 225 -51.51 0.30 4.53
N ASN A 226 -51.45 -0.61 5.51
CA ASN A 226 -52.62 -1.09 6.26
C ASN A 226 -53.26 -0.04 7.17
N LEU A 227 -52.47 0.87 7.76
CA LEU A 227 -53.02 1.99 8.52
C LEU A 227 -53.75 2.97 7.59
N LYS A 228 -53.15 3.30 6.44
CA LYS A 228 -53.77 4.15 5.42
C LYS A 228 -55.09 3.59 4.89
N SER A 229 -55.16 2.27 4.60
CA SER A 229 -56.41 1.64 4.15
C SER A 229 -57.53 1.66 5.20
N LYS A 230 -57.16 1.72 6.49
CA LYS A 230 -58.10 1.88 7.62
C LYS A 230 -58.39 3.35 7.99
N GLY A 231 -57.96 4.31 7.18
CA GLY A 231 -58.18 5.75 7.44
C GLY A 231 -57.40 6.32 8.62
N LYS A 232 -56.40 5.60 9.15
CA LYS A 232 -55.57 6.03 10.30
C LYS A 232 -54.23 6.57 9.80
N SER A 233 -53.81 7.72 10.31
CA SER A 233 -52.47 8.27 10.04
C SER A 233 -51.43 7.68 10.99
N PRO A 234 -50.19 7.42 10.51
CA PRO A 234 -49.10 6.96 11.38
C PRO A 234 -48.74 8.05 12.40
N LEU A 235 -48.46 7.63 13.64
CA LEU A 235 -47.99 8.52 14.72
C LEU A 235 -46.72 9.24 14.26
N LYS A 236 -46.77 10.57 14.15
CA LYS A 236 -45.58 11.38 13.86
C LYS A 236 -44.60 11.23 15.02
N ARG A 237 -43.39 10.81 14.70
CA ARG A 237 -42.29 10.67 15.66
C ARG A 237 -41.94 12.06 16.20
N THR A 238 -42.31 12.36 17.45
CA THR A 238 -41.90 13.59 18.12
C THR A 238 -40.42 13.46 18.48
N SER A 239 -39.58 14.24 17.82
CA SER A 239 -38.17 14.39 18.15
C SER A 239 -38.04 15.21 19.43
N SER A 240 -38.20 14.57 20.58
CA SER A 240 -37.91 15.17 21.89
C SER A 240 -36.52 14.71 22.34
N MET A 241 -35.50 15.44 21.90
CA MET A 241 -34.21 15.54 22.58
C MET A 241 -33.88 17.03 22.63
N GLU A 242 -34.46 17.73 23.61
CA GLU A 242 -33.87 18.97 24.09
C GLU A 242 -32.62 18.58 24.88
N THR A 243 -31.47 18.94 24.33
CA THR A 243 -30.19 18.86 25.03
C THR A 243 -30.22 19.85 26.19
N VAL A 244 -30.24 19.35 27.42
CA VAL A 244 -30.04 20.17 28.62
C VAL A 244 -28.63 20.76 28.56
N LYS A 245 -28.57 22.09 28.68
CA LYS A 245 -27.33 22.90 28.69
C LYS A 245 -26.52 22.68 29.96
#